data_AF-A0A7J2VCJ5-F1
#
_entry.id   AF-A0A7J2VCJ5-F1
#
_cell.length_a   1.000
_cell.length_b   1.000
_cell.length_c   1.000
_cell.angle_alpha   90.00
_cell.angle_beta   90.00
_cell.angle_gamma   90.00
#
_symmetry.space_group_name_H-M   'P 1'
#
loop_
_entity.id
_entity.type
_entity.pdbx_description
1 polymer ?
#
loop_
_entity_poly.entity_id
_entity_poly.type
_entity_poly.pdbx_seq_one_letter_code
_entity_poly.pdbx_strand_id
1 'polypeptide(L)'
;MKHREIVGRIVEAVVWHLRRESILVSTCEIREKTSRYEVFLRLEDNIAGLSTIKIIYYNNNPLKTRIYTGRTSLDLRLKRIVKRELEKMVGGDEDATQG
;
A
#
# COMPACT_ATOMS: atom_id res chain seq x y z
N MET A 1 16.91 1.34 -4.80
CA MET A 1 15.64 0.58 -4.98
C MET A 1 14.75 1.31 -5.99
N LYS A 2 14.16 0.61 -6.98
CA LYS A 2 13.32 1.25 -8.00
C LYS A 2 11.91 1.49 -7.43
N HIS A 3 11.31 2.67 -7.64
CA HIS A 3 9.98 3.00 -7.07
C HIS A 3 8.89 1.96 -7.37
N ARG A 4 8.97 1.31 -8.53
CA ARG A 4 8.08 0.21 -8.91
C ARG A 4 8.14 -0.99 -7.96
N GLU A 5 9.32 -1.33 -7.44
CA GLU A 5 9.50 -2.41 -6.46
C GLU A 5 8.84 -2.06 -5.13
N ILE A 6 9.00 -0.80 -4.69
CA ILE A 6 8.37 -0.27 -3.48
C ILE A 6 6.85 -0.38 -3.58
N VAL A 7 6.28 0.05 -4.71
CA VAL A 7 4.83 -0.05 -4.96
C VAL A 7 4.37 -1.51 -4.94
N GLY A 8 5.13 -2.42 -5.54
CA GLY A 8 4.84 -3.86 -5.48
C GLY A 8 4.76 -4.39 -4.05
N ARG A 9 5.73 -4.05 -3.21
CA ARG A 9 5.74 -4.45 -1.79
C ARG A 9 4.58 -3.83 -0.99
N ILE A 10 4.25 -2.56 -1.25
CA ILE A 10 3.08 -1.91 -0.65
C ILE A 10 1.80 -2.69 -1.00
N VAL A 11 1.63 -3.06 -2.27
CA VAL A 11 0.49 -3.84 -2.75
C VAL A 11 0.43 -5.19 -2.03
N GLU A 12 1.53 -5.94 -2.00
CA GLU A 12 1.61 -7.24 -1.32
C GLU A 12 1.19 -7.14 0.15
N ALA A 13 1.73 -6.17 0.89
CA ALA A 13 1.43 -5.99 2.30
C ALA A 13 -0.03 -5.63 2.56
N VAL A 14 -0.60 -4.75 1.73
CA VAL A 14 -2.02 -4.37 1.85
C VAL A 14 -2.93 -5.54 1.51
N VAL A 15 -2.69 -6.24 0.39
CA VAL A 15 -3.49 -7.40 -0.04
C VAL A 15 -3.43 -8.51 1.01
N TRP A 16 -2.23 -8.80 1.54
CA TRP A 16 -2.07 -9.80 2.60
C TRP A 16 -2.88 -9.44 3.84
N HIS A 17 -2.84 -8.17 4.26
CA HIS A 17 -3.58 -7.71 5.43
C HIS A 17 -5.10 -7.73 5.22
N LEU A 18 -5.58 -7.33 4.04
CA LEU A 18 -7.01 -7.42 3.68
C LEU A 18 -7.50 -8.88 3.71
N ARG A 19 -6.71 -9.81 3.17
CA ARG A 19 -7.04 -11.24 3.17
C ARG A 19 -7.21 -11.79 4.58
N ARG A 20 -6.40 -11.35 5.55
CA ARG A 20 -6.55 -11.74 6.96
C ARG A 20 -7.85 -11.26 7.59
N GLU A 21 -8.44 -10.20 7.04
CA GLU A 21 -9.75 -9.68 7.45
C GLU A 21 -10.90 -10.25 6.62
N SER A 22 -10.64 -11.30 5.83
CA SER A 22 -11.61 -11.88 4.88
C SER A 22 -12.10 -10.88 3.83
N ILE A 23 -11.29 -9.87 3.51
CA ILE A 23 -11.54 -8.93 2.42
C ILE A 23 -10.68 -9.37 1.23
N LEU A 24 -11.34 -9.83 0.17
CA LEU A 24 -10.68 -10.32 -1.04
C LEU A 24 -10.56 -9.21 -2.10
N VAL A 25 -9.43 -9.20 -2.81
CA VAL A 25 -9.12 -8.25 -3.87
C VAL A 25 -9.28 -8.96 -5.21
N SER A 26 -10.20 -8.48 -6.04
CA SER A 26 -10.49 -9.03 -7.36
C SER A 26 -9.47 -8.60 -8.41
N THR A 27 -9.11 -7.31 -8.40
CA THR A 27 -8.19 -6.73 -9.38
C THR A 27 -7.29 -5.67 -8.74
N CYS A 28 -6.07 -5.56 -9.26
CA CYS A 28 -5.12 -4.52 -8.90
C CYS A 28 -4.72 -3.76 -10.18
N GLU A 29 -4.96 -2.46 -10.20
CA GLU A 29 -4.54 -1.57 -11.28
C GLU A 29 -3.50 -0.59 -10.75
N ILE A 30 -2.34 -0.51 -11.41
CA ILE A 30 -1.26 0.42 -11.06
C ILE A 30 -1.12 1.44 -12.20
N ARG A 31 -1.31 2.72 -11.87
CA ARG A 31 -1.11 3.84 -12.80
C ARG A 31 0.13 4.61 -12.40
N GLU A 32 1.11 4.61 -13.29
CA GLU A 32 2.30 5.43 -13.16
C GLU A 32 2.03 6.87 -13.64
N LYS A 33 2.48 7.84 -12.85
CA LYS A 33 2.47 9.27 -13.17
C LYS A 33 3.86 9.82 -12.87
N THR A 34 4.19 10.98 -13.46
CA THR A 34 5.53 11.60 -13.40
C THR A 34 6.12 11.68 -11.99
N SER A 35 5.31 11.93 -10.95
CA SER A 35 5.78 12.10 -9.57
C SER A 35 5.15 11.14 -8.56
N ARG A 36 4.30 10.21 -9.01
CA ARG A 36 3.53 9.33 -8.12
C ARG A 36 3.05 8.06 -8.81
N TYR A 37 2.76 7.05 -8.00
CA TYR A 37 2.02 5.86 -8.43
C TYR A 37 0.65 5.88 -7.76
N GLU A 38 -0.38 5.60 -8.54
CA GLU A 38 -1.74 5.40 -8.04
C GLU A 38 -2.09 3.92 -8.19
N VAL A 39 -2.41 3.26 -7.08
CA VAL A 39 -2.85 1.87 -7.05
C VAL A 39 -4.34 1.84 -6.74
N PHE A 40 -5.10 1.07 -7.50
CA PHE A 40 -6.51 0.80 -7.27
C PHE A 40 -6.71 -0.69 -7.05
N LEU A 41 -7.18 -1.06 -5.87
CA LEU A 41 -7.55 -2.43 -5.52
C LEU A 41 -9.07 -2.52 -5.55
N ARG A 42 -9.65 -3.24 -6.51
CA ARG A 42 -11.08 -3.55 -6.48
C ARG A 42 -11.29 -4.77 -5.60
N LEU A 43 -12.35 -4.75 -4.79
CA LEU A 43 -12.69 -5.84 -3.90
C LEU A 43 -13.62 -6.83 -4.62
N GLU A 44 -13.61 -8.11 -4.24
CA GLU A 44 -14.54 -9.12 -4.80
C GLU A 44 -15.97 -8.84 -4.35
N ASP A 45 -16.14 -8.62 -3.05
CA ASP A 45 -17.44 -8.31 -2.45
C ASP A 45 -17.48 -6.86 -1.96
N ASN A 46 -18.66 -6.25 -2.06
CA ASN A 46 -18.93 -4.95 -1.48
C ASN A 46 -19.13 -5.07 0.03
N ILE A 47 -18.09 -5.49 0.75
CA ILE A 47 -18.12 -5.65 2.20
C ILE A 47 -18.31 -4.26 2.79
N ALA A 48 -19.55 -4.00 3.20
CA ALA A 48 -19.94 -2.82 3.94
C ALA A 48 -19.74 -1.49 3.16
N GLY A 49 -20.04 -1.50 1.85
CA GLY A 49 -20.04 -0.29 1.00
C GLY A 49 -18.68 0.07 0.39
N LEU A 50 -17.66 -0.77 0.59
CA LEU A 50 -16.34 -0.63 0.00
C LEU A 50 -16.26 -1.38 -1.34
N SER A 51 -16.07 -0.67 -2.44
CA SER A 51 -15.84 -1.28 -3.76
C SER A 51 -14.39 -1.18 -4.23
N THR A 52 -13.65 -0.16 -3.78
CA THR A 52 -12.29 0.10 -4.26
C THR A 52 -11.46 0.80 -3.19
N ILE A 53 -10.21 0.37 -3.05
CA ILE A 53 -9.18 1.02 -2.24
C ILE A 53 -8.21 1.72 -3.18
N LYS A 54 -7.96 3.02 -2.95
CA LYS A 54 -6.96 3.81 -3.67
C LYS A 54 -5.76 4.09 -2.78
N ILE A 55 -4.56 3.78 -3.26
CA ILE A 55 -3.29 4.11 -2.61
C ILE A 55 -2.51 5.05 -3.52
N ILE A 56 -1.95 6.12 -2.96
CA ILE A 56 -1.11 7.07 -3.69
C ILE A 56 0.26 7.11 -3.04
N TYR A 57 1.26 6.60 -3.75
CA TYR A 57 2.66 6.65 -3.37
C TYR A 57 3.37 7.80 -4.12
N TYR A 58 4.12 8.64 -3.40
CA TYR A 58 4.82 9.80 -3.97
C TYR A 58 6.33 9.54 -4.05
N ASN A 59 6.90 9.67 -5.25
CA ASN A 59 8.31 9.33 -5.50
C ASN A 59 9.27 10.23 -4.70
N ASN A 60 8.91 11.51 -4.58
CA ASN A 60 9.72 12.53 -3.90
C ASN A 60 9.57 12.53 -2.37
N ASN A 61 8.53 11.89 -1.83
CA ASN A 61 8.32 11.75 -0.39
C ASN A 61 7.52 10.49 -0.09
N PRO A 62 8.21 9.32 -0.01
CA PRO A 62 7.57 8.02 0.25
C PRO A 62 6.67 8.02 1.50
N LEU A 63 7.06 8.75 2.54
CA LEU A 63 6.31 8.83 3.81
C LEU A 63 4.99 9.60 3.69
N LYS A 64 4.78 10.38 2.60
CA LYS A 64 3.53 11.10 2.32
C LYS A 64 2.45 10.22 1.68
N THR A 65 2.63 8.90 1.66
CA THR A 65 1.66 7.96 1.07
C THR A 65 0.24 8.17 1.62
N ARG A 66 -0.74 8.20 0.71
CA ARG A 66 -2.16 8.39 1.03
C ARG A 66 -2.96 7.14 0.71
N ILE A 67 -3.96 6.85 1.54
CA ILE A 67 -4.87 5.70 1.35
C ILE A 67 -6.29 6.20 1.49
N TYR A 68 -7.15 5.74 0.59
CA TYR A 68 -8.56 6.03 0.56
C TYR A 68 -9.34 4.73 0.35
N THR A 69 -10.09 4.33 1.35
CA THR A 69 -11.04 3.22 1.28
C THR A 69 -12.48 3.73 1.29
N GLY A 70 -12.72 4.94 1.82
CA GLY A 70 -14.08 5.41 2.15
C GLY A 70 -14.48 5.10 3.59
N ARG A 71 -13.60 4.46 4.37
CA ARG A 71 -13.74 4.25 5.82
C ARG A 71 -12.51 4.72 6.57
N THR A 72 -12.67 5.76 7.38
CA THR A 72 -11.56 6.37 8.14
C THR A 72 -10.78 5.37 9.00
N SER A 73 -11.45 4.42 9.64
CA SER A 73 -10.79 3.40 10.47
C SER A 73 -9.90 2.46 9.65
N LEU A 74 -10.35 2.03 8.48
CA LEU A 74 -9.58 1.19 7.57
C LEU A 74 -8.43 1.98 6.93
N ASP A 75 -8.67 3.25 6.56
CA ASP A 75 -7.63 4.16 6.04
C ASP A 75 -6.46 4.27 7.01
N LEU A 76 -6.75 4.52 8.29
CA LEU A 76 -5.72 4.65 9.33
C LEU A 76 -4.96 3.34 9.54
N ARG A 77 -5.63 2.19 9.52
CA ARG A 77 -5.00 0.87 9.68
C ARG A 77 -4.07 0.55 8.52
N LEU A 78 -4.56 0.66 7.29
CA LEU A 78 -3.76 0.43 6.09
C LEU A 78 -2.60 1.41 6.01
N LYS A 79 -2.80 2.68 6.40
CA LYS A 79 -1.72 3.69 6.40
C LYS A 79 -0.59 3.31 7.34
N ARG A 80 -0.90 2.73 8.51
CA ARG A 80 0.13 2.23 9.45
C ARG A 80 0.91 1.05 8.87
N ILE A 81 0.23 0.11 8.21
CA ILE A 81 0.88 -1.04 7.55
C ILE A 81 1.83 -0.56 6.48
N VAL A 82 1.35 0.28 5.57
CA VAL A 82 2.17 0.83 4.48
C VAL A 82 3.34 1.63 5.02
N LYS A 83 3.14 2.46 6.05
CA LYS A 83 4.23 3.19 6.71
C LYS A 83 5.28 2.25 7.28
N ARG A 84 4.88 1.18 7.98
CA ARG A 84 5.79 0.20 8.58
C ARG A 84 6.62 -0.54 7.52
N GLU A 85 6.00 -0.90 6.40
CA GLU A 85 6.71 -1.52 5.27
C GLU A 85 7.71 -0.55 4.63
N LEU A 86 7.32 0.71 4.43
CA LEU A 86 8.23 1.74 3.94
C LEU A 86 9.42 1.97 4.89
N GLU A 87 9.20 2.00 6.20
CA GLU A 87 10.25 2.15 7.20
C GLU A 87 11.23 0.98 7.17
N LYS A 88 10.76 -0.27 7.04
CA LYS A 88 11.64 -1.44 6.88
C LYS A 88 12.51 -1.35 5.63
N MET A 89 11.97 -0.84 4.53
CA MET A 89 12.71 -0.70 3.27
C MET A 89 13.73 0.44 3.31
N VAL A 90 13.51 1.46 4.13
CA VAL A 90 14.42 2.62 4.28
C VAL A 90 15.46 2.35 5.37
N GLY A 91 15.10 1.66 6.46
CA GLY A 91 16.01 1.33 7.57
C GLY A 91 16.73 -0.01 7.45
N GLY A 92 16.35 -0.86 6.48
CA GLY A 92 16.97 -2.18 6.27
C GLY A 92 18.37 -2.16 5.65
N ASP A 93 18.91 -0.98 5.28
CA ASP A 93 20.28 -0.83 4.79
C ASP A 93 21.32 -0.73 5.94
N GLU A 94 20.91 -0.52 7.20
CA GLU A 94 21.86 -0.37 8.32
C GLU A 94 22.27 -1.70 8.99
N ASP A 95 21.51 -2.79 8.83
CA ASP A 95 21.79 -4.09 9.49
C ASP A 95 22.58 -5.10 8.64
N ALA A 96 23.02 -4.73 7.43
CA ALA A 96 23.79 -5.62 6.55
C ALA A 96 25.31 -5.57 6.75
N THR A 97 25.82 -4.83 7.75
CA THR A 97 27.28 -4.68 7.99
C THR A 97 27.73 -5.14 9.38
N GLN A 98 26.97 -5.99 10.07
CA GLN A 98 27.45 -6.71 11.25
C GLN A 98 27.01 -8.17 11.21
N GLY A 99 27.91 -9.02 10.70
CA GLY A 99 27.81 -10.48 10.70
C GLY A 99 29.10 -11.09 10.19
#